data_AF-A0A8J6NGP9-F1
#
_entry.id   AF-A0A8J6NGP9-F1
#
_cell.length_a   1.000
_cell.length_b   1.000
_cell.length_c   1.000
_cell.angle_alpha   90.00
_cell.angle_beta   90.00
_cell.angle_gamma   90.00
#
_symmetry.space_group_name_H-M   'P 1'
#
loop_
_entity.id
_entity.type
_entity.pdbx_description
1 polymer ?
#
loop_
_entity_poly.entity_id
_entity_poly.type
_entity_poly.pdbx_seq_one_letter_code
_entity_poly.pdbx_strand_id
1 'polypeptide(L)'
;MSDERVRRLMHSAVTALKSGENNLANKYLERVFITARDHDVLADAWFYLSEITEEKEEKRKALEEALSYRMTHARARRSLAILDGKLKADEVINADRIPAPATEDREGNAERFMCPNCGARMSFSPDGQTLSCDFCAKGESVATEGETFEEQDFFTAMATLRGHSKPVARKVFHCEGCGAEFLLPPDSLSAACAYCASPHVVSHDEIRELLDPDAIIPHAFDQRGATRLLVEWVQENNFTPHGKVMPPRGFYLPVWTFDIGGAIRYHGQRYEEQTIGFQTKMVLKTEKGDYPVFIDDLVIPANHKHKKYISRLVETYNLREAKPYDARYLANWPAEAYEIALGDASLEARSQANNRYKKEVALRMSYLAKLKTSSENLAIDSYKLLMLPVWMTTYPYGEKDYLVLINGENGMVQGELPKNAKPRSNGGIMGWFNDLIDS
;
A
#
# COMPACT_ATOMS: atom_id res chain seq x y z
N MET A 1 4.72 31.74 30.71
CA MET A 1 3.25 31.88 30.92
C MET A 1 2.64 30.51 30.73
N SER A 2 1.67 30.08 31.55
CA SER A 2 1.27 28.67 31.62
C SER A 2 0.49 28.19 30.39
N ASP A 3 0.84 27.01 29.88
CA ASP A 3 0.08 26.27 28.85
C ASP A 3 -1.42 26.21 29.15
N GLU A 4 -1.78 26.21 30.43
CA GLU A 4 -3.14 26.20 30.92
C GLU A 4 -3.96 27.41 30.45
N ARG A 5 -3.34 28.60 30.32
CA ARG A 5 -4.02 29.80 29.83
C ARG A 5 -4.32 29.69 28.33
N VAL A 6 -3.37 29.16 27.55
CA VAL A 6 -3.54 28.93 26.11
C VAL A 6 -4.66 27.91 25.87
N ARG A 7 -4.67 26.80 26.63
CA ARG A 7 -5.74 25.80 26.57
C ARG A 7 -7.11 26.39 26.89
N ARG A 8 -7.21 27.26 27.90
CA ARG A 8 -8.47 27.96 28.25
C ARG A 8 -8.94 28.89 27.14
N LEU A 9 -8.04 29.65 26.51
CA LEU A 9 -8.37 30.50 25.37
C LEU A 9 -8.88 29.66 24.19
N MET A 10 -8.20 28.56 23.90
CA MET A 10 -8.58 27.65 22.83
C MET A 10 -9.97 27.03 23.07
N HIS A 11 -10.21 26.53 24.29
CA HIS A 11 -11.52 26.02 24.67
C HIS A 11 -12.62 27.09 24.53
N SER A 12 -12.34 28.32 24.95
CA SER A 12 -13.29 29.44 24.83
C SER A 12 -13.60 29.80 23.38
N ALA A 13 -12.59 29.76 22.49
CA ALA A 13 -12.77 29.96 21.06
C ALA A 13 -13.70 28.90 20.45
N VAL A 14 -13.45 27.62 20.75
CA VAL A 14 -14.26 26.50 20.24
C VAL A 14 -15.70 26.56 20.76
N THR A 15 -15.90 26.91 22.03
CA THR A 15 -17.24 27.08 22.59
C THR A 15 -18.00 28.23 21.92
N ALA A 16 -17.36 29.38 21.73
CA ALA A 16 -17.97 30.53 21.04
C ALA A 16 -18.36 30.17 19.59
N LEU A 17 -17.50 29.46 18.88
CA LEU A 17 -17.75 28.98 17.51
C LEU A 17 -18.96 28.05 17.47
N LYS A 18 -19.05 27.07 18.39
CA LYS A 18 -20.20 26.16 18.49
C LYS A 18 -21.52 26.87 18.83
N SER A 19 -21.44 28.00 19.54
CA SER A 19 -22.60 28.85 19.84
C SER A 19 -22.96 29.83 18.71
N GLY A 20 -22.22 29.83 17.58
CA GLY A 20 -22.42 30.76 16.47
C GLY A 20 -21.87 32.18 16.71
N GLU A 21 -21.10 32.39 17.79
CA GLU A 21 -20.52 33.69 18.15
C GLU A 21 -19.17 33.92 17.45
N ASN A 22 -19.16 33.98 16.12
CA ASN A 22 -17.94 34.03 15.29
C ASN A 22 -17.00 35.19 15.65
N ASN A 23 -17.55 36.38 15.93
CA ASN A 23 -16.77 37.55 16.34
C ASN A 23 -16.05 37.34 17.69
N LEU A 24 -16.69 36.63 18.62
CA LEU A 24 -16.09 36.32 19.92
C LEU A 24 -15.03 35.22 19.76
N ALA A 25 -15.30 34.21 18.94
CA ALA A 25 -14.34 33.17 18.59
C ALA A 25 -13.07 33.77 17.99
N ASN A 26 -13.19 34.70 17.01
CA ASN A 26 -12.04 35.37 16.40
C ASN A 26 -11.16 36.08 17.44
N LYS A 27 -11.76 36.85 18.36
CA LYS A 27 -11.03 37.54 19.44
C LYS A 27 -10.27 36.59 20.36
N TYR A 28 -10.80 35.39 20.60
CA TYR A 28 -10.07 34.38 21.37
C TYR A 28 -8.93 33.78 20.55
N LEU A 29 -9.13 33.50 19.26
CA LEU A 29 -8.10 32.98 18.36
C LEU A 29 -6.93 33.96 18.17
N GLU A 30 -7.20 35.26 18.00
CA GLU A 30 -6.16 36.31 17.95
C GLU A 30 -5.26 36.27 19.19
N ARG A 31 -5.84 36.07 20.38
CA ARG A 31 -5.08 35.93 21.62
C ARG A 31 -4.28 34.62 21.65
N VAL A 32 -4.80 33.55 21.06
CA VAL A 32 -4.06 32.29 20.91
C VAL A 32 -2.84 32.51 20.01
N PHE A 33 -2.96 33.13 18.83
CA PHE A 33 -1.83 33.37 17.93
C PHE A 33 -0.71 34.19 18.57
N ILE A 34 -1.04 35.17 19.41
CA ILE A 34 -0.04 35.98 20.11
C ILE A 34 0.70 35.15 21.18
N THR A 35 -0.03 34.27 21.88
CA THR A 35 0.46 33.63 23.13
C THR A 35 0.96 32.20 22.96
N ALA A 36 0.43 31.46 21.99
CA ALA A 36 0.80 30.08 21.74
C ALA A 36 2.20 30.01 21.11
N ARG A 37 2.92 28.95 21.48
CA ARG A 37 4.20 28.55 20.88
C ARG A 37 4.20 27.10 20.43
N ASP A 38 3.20 26.34 20.86
CA ASP A 38 2.97 24.97 20.49
C ASP A 38 2.36 24.91 19.08
N HIS A 39 2.98 24.15 18.18
CA HIS A 39 2.55 24.06 16.79
C HIS A 39 1.20 23.35 16.63
N ASP A 40 0.86 22.38 17.49
CA ASP A 40 -0.43 21.70 17.41
C ASP A 40 -1.57 22.66 17.75
N VAL A 41 -1.40 23.48 18.79
CA VAL A 41 -2.36 24.54 19.15
C VAL A 41 -2.50 25.57 18.03
N LEU A 42 -1.39 25.98 17.41
CA LEU A 42 -1.42 26.94 16.30
C LEU A 42 -2.13 26.35 15.07
N ALA A 43 -1.87 25.08 14.73
CA ALA A 43 -2.55 24.38 13.66
C ALA A 43 -4.08 24.31 13.89
N ASP A 44 -4.51 23.92 15.10
CA ASP A 44 -5.92 23.91 15.44
C ASP A 44 -6.53 25.32 15.39
N ALA A 45 -5.82 26.35 15.85
CA ALA A 45 -6.31 27.73 15.85
C ALA A 45 -6.54 28.26 14.43
N TRP A 46 -5.60 28.00 13.51
CA TRP A 46 -5.77 28.31 12.09
C TRP A 46 -6.93 27.55 11.44
N PHE A 47 -7.10 26.27 11.79
CA PHE A 47 -8.27 25.51 11.34
C PHE A 47 -9.59 26.14 11.81
N TYR A 48 -9.74 26.49 13.09
CA TYR A 48 -10.98 27.13 13.55
C TYR A 48 -11.18 28.54 13.01
N LEU A 49 -10.10 29.27 12.68
CA LEU A 49 -10.22 30.53 11.95
C LEU A 49 -10.86 30.29 10.59
N SER A 50 -10.44 29.25 9.86
CA SER A 50 -11.02 28.88 8.56
C SER A 50 -12.52 28.54 8.61
N GLU A 51 -13.02 28.12 9.78
CA GLU A 51 -14.43 27.76 9.98
C GLU A 51 -15.33 28.96 10.23
N ILE A 52 -14.77 30.09 10.67
CA ILE A 52 -15.50 31.36 10.86
C ILE A 52 -15.32 32.34 9.71
N THR A 53 -14.39 32.06 8.79
CA THR A 53 -14.14 32.85 7.58
C THR A 53 -15.10 32.46 6.46
N GLU A 54 -15.80 33.46 5.90
CA GLU A 54 -16.76 33.25 4.80
C GLU A 54 -16.10 33.31 3.41
N GLU A 55 -15.05 34.13 3.25
CA GLU A 55 -14.37 34.29 1.98
C GLU A 55 -13.53 33.06 1.61
N LYS A 56 -13.73 32.52 0.40
CA LYS A 56 -13.09 31.27 -0.05
C LYS A 56 -11.56 31.34 -0.03
N GLU A 57 -10.98 32.46 -0.46
CA GLU A 57 -9.52 32.63 -0.53
C GLU A 57 -8.89 32.76 0.86
N GLU A 58 -9.50 33.53 1.76
CA GLU A 58 -9.04 33.63 3.15
C GLU A 58 -9.20 32.29 3.89
N LYS A 59 -10.29 31.56 3.62
CA LYS A 59 -10.50 30.21 4.15
C LYS A 59 -9.40 29.25 3.68
N ARG A 60 -9.08 29.24 2.38
CA ARG A 60 -7.96 28.46 1.83
C ARG A 60 -6.66 28.80 2.54
N LYS A 61 -6.32 30.08 2.67
CA LYS A 61 -5.09 30.52 3.32
C LYS A 61 -5.02 30.06 4.78
N ALA A 62 -6.11 30.17 5.54
CA ALA A 62 -6.14 29.68 6.91
C ALA A 62 -5.96 28.15 7.00
N LEU A 63 -6.50 27.40 6.05
CA LEU A 63 -6.29 25.95 5.97
C LEU A 63 -4.84 25.59 5.61
N GLU A 64 -4.23 26.30 4.65
CA GLU A 64 -2.83 26.13 4.28
C GLU A 64 -1.89 26.47 5.44
N GLU A 65 -2.17 27.52 6.20
CA GLU A 65 -1.42 27.85 7.43
C GLU A 65 -1.60 26.76 8.51
N ALA A 66 -2.80 26.21 8.69
CA ALA A 66 -2.98 25.09 9.61
C ALA A 66 -2.10 23.89 9.21
N LEU A 67 -1.98 23.61 7.91
CA LEU A 67 -1.14 22.54 7.37
C LEU A 67 0.36 22.87 7.42
N SER A 68 0.75 24.15 7.38
CA SER A 68 2.14 24.58 7.54
C SER A 68 2.67 24.28 8.96
N TYR A 69 1.82 24.43 9.98
CA TYR A 69 2.13 24.05 11.36
C TYR A 69 2.02 22.54 11.61
N ARG A 70 0.99 21.90 11.03
CA ARG A 70 0.78 20.45 11.15
C ARG A 70 0.24 19.86 9.85
N MET A 71 1.14 19.35 9.02
CA MET A 71 0.78 18.75 7.73
C MET A 71 -0.23 17.61 7.85
N THR A 72 -0.26 16.88 8.96
CA THR A 72 -1.17 15.75 9.22
C THR A 72 -2.53 16.16 9.79
N HIS A 73 -2.88 17.45 9.74
CA HIS A 73 -4.13 17.97 10.29
C HIS A 73 -5.35 17.55 9.46
N ALA A 74 -5.91 16.38 9.77
CA ALA A 74 -7.00 15.72 9.06
C ALA A 74 -8.19 16.64 8.72
N ARG A 75 -8.66 17.46 9.67
CA ARG A 75 -9.82 18.35 9.44
C ARG A 75 -9.51 19.47 8.44
N ALA A 76 -8.28 19.97 8.45
CA ALA A 76 -7.86 21.04 7.54
C ALA A 76 -7.71 20.48 6.12
N ARG A 77 -7.07 19.31 5.96
CA ARG A 77 -6.98 18.62 4.67
C ARG A 77 -8.35 18.33 4.06
N ARG A 78 -9.28 17.78 4.83
CA ARG A 78 -10.65 17.51 4.37
C ARG A 78 -11.36 18.80 3.93
N SER A 79 -11.25 19.86 4.73
CA SER A 79 -11.87 21.14 4.39
C SER A 79 -11.28 21.76 3.13
N LEU A 80 -9.97 21.60 2.92
CA LEU A 80 -9.28 22.03 1.71
C LEU A 80 -9.72 21.19 0.50
N ALA A 81 -9.82 19.87 0.64
CA ALA A 81 -10.34 18.98 -0.40
C ALA A 81 -11.79 19.30 -0.79
N ILE A 82 -12.64 19.71 0.16
CA ILE A 82 -14.00 20.21 -0.13
C ILE A 82 -13.94 21.51 -0.91
N LEU A 83 -13.07 22.43 -0.50
CA LEU A 83 -12.90 23.75 -1.14
C LEU A 83 -12.36 23.63 -2.58
N ASP A 84 -11.53 22.62 -2.84
CA ASP A 84 -11.00 22.22 -4.15
C ASP A 84 -11.99 21.44 -5.00
N GLY A 85 -13.13 21.02 -4.44
CA GLY A 85 -14.11 20.19 -5.14
C GLY A 85 -13.71 18.71 -5.30
N LYS A 86 -12.59 18.30 -4.70
CA LYS A 86 -12.16 16.90 -4.65
C LYS A 86 -13.07 16.07 -3.75
N LEU A 87 -13.69 16.69 -2.73
CA LEU A 87 -14.62 16.08 -1.77
C LEU A 87 -15.97 16.79 -1.76
N LYS A 88 -17.05 16.02 -1.81
CA LYS A 88 -18.38 16.56 -1.57
C LYS A 88 -18.72 16.49 -0.08
N ALA A 89 -19.19 17.59 0.48
CA ALA A 89 -19.46 17.70 1.91
C ALA A 89 -20.53 16.73 2.42
N ASP A 90 -21.48 16.31 1.56
CA ASP A 90 -22.55 15.37 1.86
C ASP A 90 -22.13 13.90 1.79
N GLU A 91 -21.00 13.59 1.14
CA GLU A 91 -20.42 12.23 1.07
C GLU A 91 -19.51 11.91 2.27
N VAL A 92 -19.19 12.91 3.11
CA VAL A 92 -18.35 12.75 4.31
C VAL A 92 -19.09 11.97 5.39
N ILE A 93 -18.41 10.98 5.98
CA ILE A 93 -18.94 10.17 7.10
C ILE A 93 -19.33 11.11 8.24
N ASN A 94 -20.64 11.21 8.46
CA ASN A 94 -21.19 11.85 9.64
C ASN A 94 -21.51 10.74 10.65
N ALA A 95 -20.85 10.74 11.81
CA ALA A 95 -21.06 9.74 12.86
C ALA A 95 -22.53 9.67 13.34
N ASP A 96 -23.29 10.77 13.16
CA ASP A 96 -24.70 10.89 13.55
C ASP A 96 -25.69 10.58 12.41
N ARG A 97 -25.19 10.32 11.20
CA ARG A 97 -25.99 9.93 10.02
C ARG A 97 -25.29 8.81 9.27
N ILE A 98 -25.75 7.58 9.49
CA ILE A 98 -25.36 6.42 8.68
C ILE A 98 -26.17 6.49 7.36
N PRO A 99 -25.53 6.75 6.21
CA PRO A 99 -26.15 6.69 4.89
C PRO A 99 -26.62 5.28 4.58
N ALA A 100 -27.72 5.19 3.85
CA ALA A 100 -28.21 3.92 3.33
C ALA A 100 -27.16 3.32 2.36
N PRO A 101 -27.03 1.98 2.31
CA PRO A 101 -26.19 1.32 1.32
C PRO A 101 -26.60 1.76 -0.09
N ALA A 102 -25.61 1.99 -0.95
CA ALA A 102 -25.87 2.29 -2.36
C ALA A 102 -26.56 1.07 -2.98
N THR A 103 -27.76 1.24 -3.53
CA THR A 103 -28.48 0.22 -4.28
C THR A 103 -28.30 0.39 -5.79
N GLU A 104 -27.26 1.09 -6.25
CA GLU A 104 -26.97 1.17 -7.67
C GLU A 104 -26.14 -0.06 -8.07
N ASP A 105 -26.85 -1.11 -8.48
CA ASP A 105 -26.29 -2.24 -9.21
C ASP A 105 -25.54 -1.71 -10.44
N ARG A 106 -24.22 -1.60 -10.32
CA ARG A 106 -23.35 -1.39 -11.48
C ARG A 106 -22.93 -2.76 -11.97
N GLU A 107 -23.55 -3.22 -13.04
CA GLU A 107 -23.10 -4.40 -13.78
C GLU A 107 -21.63 -4.22 -14.14
N GLY A 108 -20.78 -5.17 -13.70
CA GLY A 108 -19.39 -5.20 -14.08
C GLY A 108 -19.28 -5.34 -15.60
N ASN A 109 -18.84 -4.28 -16.29
CA ASN A 109 -18.62 -4.35 -17.73
C ASN A 109 -17.32 -5.12 -18.00
N ALA A 110 -17.41 -6.24 -18.71
CA ALA A 110 -16.25 -7.02 -19.11
C ALA A 110 -15.64 -6.42 -20.39
N GLU A 111 -14.50 -5.74 -20.26
CA GLU A 111 -13.77 -5.26 -21.44
C GLU A 111 -13.22 -6.43 -22.25
N ARG A 112 -13.54 -6.46 -23.56
CA ARG A 112 -13.06 -7.49 -24.48
C ARG A 112 -11.97 -6.91 -25.38
N PHE A 113 -10.75 -7.43 -25.26
CA PHE A 113 -9.61 -7.04 -26.08
C PHE A 113 -9.51 -7.89 -27.36
N MET A 114 -10.04 -7.36 -28.46
CA MET A 114 -10.14 -8.05 -29.74
C MET A 114 -9.30 -7.34 -30.81
N CYS A 115 -8.60 -8.12 -31.63
CA CYS A 115 -7.72 -7.61 -32.66
C CYS A 115 -8.53 -6.88 -33.74
N PRO A 116 -8.24 -5.59 -34.02
CA PRO A 116 -8.98 -4.85 -35.04
C PRO A 116 -8.71 -5.35 -36.47
N ASN A 117 -7.64 -6.15 -36.67
CA ASN A 117 -7.28 -6.68 -38.00
C ASN A 117 -7.99 -8.01 -38.32
N CYS A 118 -8.07 -8.93 -37.35
CA CYS A 118 -8.55 -10.29 -37.61
C CYS A 118 -9.66 -10.76 -36.65
N GLY A 119 -10.02 -9.97 -35.65
CA GLY A 119 -11.02 -10.33 -34.64
C GLY A 119 -10.59 -11.43 -33.68
N ALA A 120 -9.33 -11.88 -33.68
CA ALA A 120 -8.83 -12.80 -32.66
C ALA A 120 -8.58 -12.09 -31.33
N ARG A 121 -8.51 -12.85 -30.23
CA ARG A 121 -8.15 -12.30 -28.92
C ARG A 121 -6.76 -11.66 -28.92
N MET A 122 -6.57 -10.67 -28.06
CA MET A 122 -5.27 -10.08 -27.79
C MET A 122 -4.83 -10.35 -26.35
N SER A 123 -3.52 -10.50 -26.17
CA SER A 123 -2.86 -10.72 -24.89
C SER A 123 -1.83 -9.63 -24.66
N PHE A 124 -1.67 -9.15 -23.43
CA PHE A 124 -0.59 -8.23 -23.12
C PHE A 124 0.75 -8.96 -23.21
N SER A 125 1.64 -8.43 -24.02
CA SER A 125 2.95 -8.99 -24.28
C SER A 125 3.83 -8.84 -23.05
N PRO A 126 4.60 -9.89 -22.69
CA PRO A 126 5.61 -9.80 -21.65
C PRO A 126 6.79 -8.85 -21.98
N ASP A 127 6.75 -8.13 -23.11
CA ASP A 127 7.69 -7.04 -23.42
C ASP A 127 7.41 -5.76 -22.60
N GLY A 128 6.30 -5.73 -21.86
CA GLY A 128 5.92 -4.63 -20.98
C GLY A 128 5.33 -3.42 -21.71
N GLN A 129 5.08 -3.50 -23.02
CA GLN A 129 4.70 -2.35 -23.84
C GLN A 129 3.57 -2.61 -24.83
N THR A 130 3.36 -3.86 -25.28
CA THR A 130 2.45 -4.12 -26.40
C THR A 130 1.30 -5.06 -26.04
N LEU A 131 0.13 -4.78 -26.59
CA LEU A 131 -0.97 -5.73 -26.68
C LEU A 131 -0.82 -6.48 -28.00
N SER A 132 -0.56 -7.79 -27.94
CA SER A 132 -0.27 -8.62 -29.12
C SER A 132 -1.43 -9.54 -29.46
N CYS A 133 -1.75 -9.65 -30.75
CA CYS A 133 -2.74 -10.60 -31.23
C CYS A 133 -2.14 -12.01 -31.36
N ASP A 134 -2.74 -12.97 -30.67
CA ASP A 134 -2.33 -14.38 -30.68
C ASP A 134 -2.39 -15.05 -32.07
N PHE A 135 -3.17 -14.51 -33.00
CA PHE A 135 -3.37 -15.10 -34.33
C PHE A 135 -2.51 -14.46 -35.42
N CYS A 136 -2.59 -13.13 -35.58
CA CYS A 136 -1.90 -12.42 -36.67
C CYS A 136 -0.64 -11.66 -36.23
N ALA A 137 -0.25 -11.78 -34.95
CA ALA A 137 0.91 -11.11 -34.35
C ALA A 137 0.90 -9.57 -34.47
N LYS A 138 -0.25 -8.95 -34.81
CA LYS A 138 -0.39 -7.50 -34.77
C LYS A 138 -0.25 -7.01 -33.33
N GLY A 139 0.73 -6.15 -33.10
CA GLY A 139 0.92 -5.44 -31.84
C GLY A 139 0.26 -4.06 -31.86
N GLU A 140 -0.24 -3.64 -30.70
CA GLU A 140 -0.69 -2.29 -30.41
C GLU A 140 0.03 -1.80 -29.15
N SER A 141 0.55 -0.58 -29.15
CA SER A 141 1.24 -0.03 -27.98
C SER A 141 0.23 0.30 -26.88
N VAL A 142 0.52 -0.11 -25.65
CA VAL A 142 -0.24 0.25 -24.43
C VAL A 142 0.32 1.54 -23.80
N ALA A 143 1.20 2.26 -24.50
CA ALA A 143 1.89 3.43 -23.99
C ALA A 143 0.95 4.49 -23.37
N THR A 144 1.10 4.69 -22.06
CA THR A 144 0.72 5.90 -21.33
C THR A 144 1.89 6.90 -21.40
N GLU A 145 2.23 7.37 -22.61
CA GLU A 145 3.24 8.45 -22.73
C GLU A 145 2.62 9.77 -22.26
N GLY A 146 2.98 10.19 -21.04
CA GLY A 146 2.64 11.52 -20.50
C GLY A 146 1.51 11.54 -19.47
N GLU A 147 0.87 10.41 -19.16
CA GLU A 147 -0.09 10.34 -18.05
C GLU A 147 0.67 10.10 -16.74
N THR A 148 0.67 11.11 -15.87
CA THR A 148 1.11 10.98 -14.49
C THR A 148 -0.07 10.47 -13.67
N PHE A 149 0.10 9.33 -13.00
CA PHE A 149 -0.83 8.94 -11.95
C PHE A 149 -0.49 9.74 -10.69
N GLU A 150 -1.50 10.28 -10.03
CA GLU A 150 -1.34 10.98 -8.74
C GLU A 150 -1.64 10.01 -7.60
N GLU A 151 -0.86 10.11 -6.53
CA GLU A 151 -1.15 9.38 -5.30
C GLU A 151 -2.44 9.89 -4.66
N GLN A 152 -3.19 8.98 -4.05
CA GLN A 152 -4.47 9.33 -3.45
C GLN A 152 -4.25 9.90 -2.04
N ASP A 153 -4.79 11.08 -1.73
CA ASP A 153 -4.74 11.63 -0.36
C ASP A 153 -5.54 10.74 0.60
N PHE A 154 -4.85 10.19 1.59
CA PHE A 154 -5.41 9.20 2.50
C PHE A 154 -6.51 9.78 3.40
N PHE A 155 -6.36 11.03 3.84
CA PHE A 155 -7.33 11.68 4.74
C PHE A 155 -8.66 11.96 4.05
N THR A 156 -8.58 12.25 2.77
CA THR A 156 -9.70 12.49 1.86
C THR A 156 -10.39 11.16 1.57
N ALA A 157 -9.65 10.12 1.15
CA ALA A 157 -10.21 8.78 0.98
C ALA A 157 -10.93 8.26 2.23
N MET A 158 -10.34 8.38 3.42
CA MET A 158 -10.97 7.93 4.67
C MET A 158 -12.05 8.86 5.22
N ALA A 159 -12.32 10.00 4.57
CA ALA A 159 -13.39 10.90 4.99
C ALA A 159 -14.78 10.45 4.53
N THR A 160 -14.88 9.58 3.52
CA THR A 160 -16.17 9.12 2.95
C THR A 160 -16.39 7.65 3.25
N LEU A 161 -17.66 7.20 3.23
CA LEU A 161 -17.96 5.76 3.41
C LEU A 161 -17.45 4.88 2.28
N ARG A 162 -17.17 5.47 1.11
CA ARG A 162 -16.80 4.73 -0.10
C ARG A 162 -15.31 4.81 -0.42
N GLY A 163 -14.54 5.67 0.25
CA GLY A 163 -13.33 6.17 -0.40
C GLY A 163 -13.72 7.14 -1.53
N HIS A 164 -12.85 8.09 -1.87
CA HIS A 164 -13.09 8.91 -3.07
C HIS A 164 -13.06 8.09 -4.36
N SER A 165 -12.35 6.96 -4.32
CA SER A 165 -12.38 5.92 -5.32
C SER A 165 -13.66 5.10 -5.11
N LYS A 166 -14.56 5.07 -6.09
CA LYS A 166 -15.79 4.28 -6.00
C LYS A 166 -15.44 2.82 -6.21
N PRO A 167 -15.66 1.93 -5.22
CA PRO A 167 -15.52 0.50 -5.43
C PRO A 167 -16.41 0.05 -6.59
N VAL A 168 -15.91 -0.88 -7.38
CA VAL A 168 -16.63 -1.48 -8.49
C VAL A 168 -16.94 -2.93 -8.15
N ALA A 169 -18.12 -3.39 -8.52
CA ALA A 169 -18.48 -4.79 -8.42
C ALA A 169 -17.53 -5.62 -9.30
N ARG A 170 -16.78 -6.53 -8.68
CA ARG A 170 -15.85 -7.46 -9.31
C ARG A 170 -16.24 -8.88 -8.92
N LYS A 171 -16.27 -9.77 -9.90
CA LYS A 171 -16.40 -11.20 -9.62
C LYS A 171 -15.06 -11.70 -9.12
N VAL A 172 -15.07 -12.29 -7.93
CA VAL A 172 -13.90 -12.90 -7.31
C VAL A 172 -14.11 -14.41 -7.34
N PHE A 173 -13.02 -15.16 -7.48
CA PHE A 173 -13.02 -16.61 -7.36
C PHE A 173 -12.12 -17.01 -6.21
N HIS A 174 -12.69 -17.71 -5.23
CA HIS A 174 -11.96 -18.36 -4.15
C HIS A 174 -11.53 -19.78 -4.52
N CYS A 175 -10.22 -20.07 -4.43
CA CYS A 175 -9.72 -21.42 -4.72
C CYS A 175 -9.82 -22.37 -3.53
N GLU A 176 -10.69 -23.37 -3.53
CA GLU A 176 -10.79 -24.34 -2.40
C GLU A 176 -9.50 -25.16 -2.12
N GLY A 177 -8.55 -25.20 -3.06
CA GLY A 177 -7.29 -25.95 -2.90
C GLY A 177 -6.20 -25.18 -2.14
N CYS A 178 -5.95 -23.92 -2.51
CA CYS A 178 -4.92 -23.08 -1.87
C CYS A 178 -5.48 -21.82 -1.21
N GLY A 179 -6.77 -21.53 -1.41
CA GLY A 179 -7.59 -20.38 -0.99
C GLY A 179 -7.09 -19.01 -1.39
N ALA A 180 -6.29 -18.92 -2.45
CA ALA A 180 -6.01 -17.62 -3.08
C ALA A 180 -7.26 -17.14 -3.82
N GLU A 181 -7.43 -15.83 -3.92
CA GLU A 181 -8.59 -15.18 -4.53
C GLU A 181 -8.20 -14.42 -5.80
N PHE A 182 -8.85 -14.72 -6.94
CA PHE A 182 -8.54 -14.06 -8.22
C PHE A 182 -9.72 -13.27 -8.75
N LEU A 183 -9.43 -12.17 -9.44
CA LEU A 183 -10.42 -11.45 -10.24
C LEU A 183 -10.81 -12.29 -11.46
N LEU A 184 -12.10 -12.36 -11.73
CA LEU A 184 -12.65 -13.04 -12.91
C LEU A 184 -13.51 -12.12 -13.78
N PRO A 185 -13.59 -12.41 -15.08
CA PRO A 185 -14.64 -11.85 -15.92
C PRO A 185 -16.03 -12.21 -15.38
N PRO A 186 -17.02 -11.30 -15.44
CA PRO A 186 -18.40 -11.52 -15.00
C PRO A 186 -19.01 -12.84 -15.48
N ASP A 187 -18.84 -13.15 -16.77
CA ASP A 187 -19.43 -14.32 -17.43
C ASP A 187 -18.65 -15.63 -17.22
N SER A 188 -17.58 -15.62 -16.41
CA SER A 188 -16.74 -16.81 -16.20
C SER A 188 -17.50 -17.89 -15.39
N LEU A 189 -17.59 -19.10 -15.94
CA LEU A 189 -18.22 -20.27 -15.31
C LEU A 189 -17.20 -21.27 -14.74
N SER A 190 -15.95 -21.20 -15.19
CA SER A 190 -14.88 -22.06 -14.71
C SER A 190 -13.55 -21.31 -14.75
N ALA A 191 -12.67 -21.67 -13.81
CA ALA A 191 -11.35 -21.07 -13.69
C ALA A 191 -10.34 -22.13 -13.25
N ALA A 192 -9.07 -21.93 -13.61
CA ALA A 192 -7.96 -22.67 -13.04
C ALA A 192 -7.19 -21.75 -12.08
N CYS A 193 -6.90 -22.23 -10.87
CA CYS A 193 -6.14 -21.44 -9.91
C CYS A 193 -4.72 -21.18 -10.43
N ALA A 194 -4.31 -19.90 -10.50
CA ALA A 194 -2.96 -19.53 -10.90
C ALA A 194 -1.91 -20.15 -9.94
N TYR A 195 -2.28 -20.35 -8.67
CA TYR A 195 -1.37 -20.88 -7.67
C TYR A 195 -1.17 -22.40 -7.75
N CYS A 196 -2.23 -23.17 -7.57
CA CYS A 196 -2.13 -24.64 -7.44
C CYS A 196 -2.63 -25.42 -8.66
N ALA A 197 -2.99 -24.75 -9.75
CA ALA A 197 -3.53 -25.37 -10.98
C ALA A 197 -4.88 -26.08 -10.84
N SER A 198 -5.47 -26.12 -9.65
CA SER A 198 -6.73 -26.83 -9.44
C SER A 198 -7.83 -26.22 -10.31
N PRO A 199 -8.59 -27.02 -11.08
CA PRO A 199 -9.75 -26.56 -11.83
C PRO A 199 -10.94 -26.36 -10.89
N HIS A 200 -11.71 -25.29 -11.10
CA HIS A 200 -12.89 -24.97 -10.31
C HIS A 200 -14.05 -24.57 -11.20
N VAL A 201 -15.25 -24.86 -10.72
CA VAL A 201 -16.51 -24.29 -11.24
C VAL A 201 -16.86 -23.10 -10.36
N VAL A 202 -17.08 -21.95 -10.99
CA VAL A 202 -17.26 -20.67 -10.29
C VAL A 202 -18.75 -20.46 -10.02
N SER A 203 -19.13 -20.33 -8.75
CA SER A 203 -20.49 -19.97 -8.33
C SER A 203 -20.77 -18.50 -8.68
N HIS A 204 -22.05 -18.13 -8.88
CA HIS A 204 -22.42 -16.76 -9.26
C HIS A 204 -22.38 -15.74 -8.10
N ASP A 205 -22.26 -16.21 -6.85
CA ASP A 205 -22.54 -15.40 -5.65
C ASP A 205 -21.31 -14.62 -5.10
N GLU A 206 -20.13 -14.71 -5.74
CA GLU A 206 -18.87 -14.12 -5.25
C GLU A 206 -18.59 -12.74 -5.87
N ILE A 207 -19.52 -11.78 -5.73
CA ILE A 207 -19.31 -10.38 -6.14
C ILE A 207 -18.79 -9.58 -4.95
N ARG A 208 -17.65 -8.90 -5.11
CA ARG A 208 -17.05 -8.00 -4.12
C ARG A 208 -16.95 -6.59 -4.68
N GLU A 209 -17.20 -5.59 -3.84
CA GLU A 209 -16.93 -4.19 -4.14
C GLU A 209 -15.44 -3.92 -3.90
N LEU A 210 -14.67 -3.71 -4.98
CA LEU A 210 -13.21 -3.53 -4.93
C LEU A 210 -12.80 -2.22 -5.59
N LEU A 211 -11.75 -1.59 -5.07
CA LEU A 211 -11.07 -0.47 -5.71
C LEU A 211 -10.31 -0.96 -6.93
N ASP A 212 -10.38 -0.19 -8.01
CA ASP A 212 -9.49 -0.41 -9.15
C ASP A 212 -8.05 -0.02 -8.77
N PRO A 213 -7.04 -0.70 -9.33
CA PRO A 213 -5.66 -0.32 -9.11
C PRO A 213 -5.37 1.10 -9.61
N ASP A 214 -4.49 1.81 -8.91
CA ASP A 214 -4.00 3.12 -9.35
C ASP A 214 -2.84 2.97 -10.35
N ALA A 215 -2.01 1.93 -10.15
CA ALA A 215 -0.80 1.71 -10.93
C ALA A 215 -0.47 0.22 -11.14
N ILE A 216 0.43 -0.05 -12.07
CA ILE A 216 0.93 -1.39 -12.41
C ILE A 216 2.39 -1.35 -12.84
N ILE A 217 3.19 -2.33 -12.44
CA ILE A 217 4.49 -2.58 -13.06
C ILE A 217 4.30 -3.68 -14.11
N PRO A 218 4.60 -3.45 -15.40
CA PRO A 218 4.41 -4.49 -16.42
C PRO A 218 5.36 -5.67 -16.25
N HIS A 219 4.95 -6.87 -16.66
CA HIS A 219 5.88 -7.98 -16.87
C HIS A 219 6.96 -7.61 -17.89
N ALA A 220 8.22 -7.94 -17.59
CA ALA A 220 9.38 -7.64 -18.44
C ALA A 220 9.91 -8.84 -19.23
N PHE A 221 9.40 -10.04 -18.96
CA PHE A 221 9.79 -11.26 -19.66
C PHE A 221 8.68 -12.32 -19.60
N ASP A 222 8.74 -13.28 -20.52
CA ASP A 222 7.76 -14.35 -20.69
C ASP A 222 8.03 -15.56 -19.78
N GLN A 223 7.16 -16.58 -19.89
CA GLN A 223 7.30 -17.82 -19.10
C GLN A 223 8.63 -18.53 -19.36
N ARG A 224 9.17 -18.45 -20.59
CA ARG A 224 10.47 -19.07 -20.91
C ARG A 224 11.60 -18.36 -20.17
N GLY A 225 11.56 -17.02 -20.11
CA GLY A 225 12.46 -16.21 -19.29
C GLY A 225 12.39 -16.60 -17.80
N ALA A 226 11.17 -16.74 -17.27
CA ALA A 226 10.95 -17.17 -15.88
C ALA A 226 11.49 -18.58 -15.60
N THR A 227 11.26 -19.52 -16.51
CA THR A 227 11.78 -20.90 -16.42
C THR A 227 13.31 -20.91 -16.40
N ARG A 228 13.97 -20.09 -17.24
CA ARG A 228 15.42 -19.96 -17.23
C ARG A 228 15.95 -19.45 -15.89
N LEU A 229 15.35 -18.38 -15.34
CA LEU A 229 15.74 -17.80 -14.04
C LEU A 229 15.57 -18.80 -12.89
N LEU A 230 14.50 -19.60 -12.91
CA LEU A 230 14.30 -20.68 -11.95
C LEU A 230 15.45 -21.68 -12.00
N VAL A 231 15.89 -22.06 -13.20
CA VAL A 231 16.96 -23.04 -13.40
C VAL A 231 18.30 -22.49 -12.93
N GLU A 232 18.60 -21.25 -13.26
CA GLU A 232 19.79 -20.52 -12.78
C GLU A 232 19.80 -20.49 -11.24
N TRP A 233 18.67 -20.15 -10.62
CA TRP A 233 18.55 -20.16 -9.15
C TRP A 233 18.76 -21.54 -8.52
N VAL A 234 18.24 -22.62 -9.12
CA VAL A 234 18.47 -23.99 -8.64
C VAL A 234 19.96 -24.37 -8.75
N GLN A 235 20.64 -23.93 -9.83
CA GLN A 235 22.08 -24.14 -10.02
C GLN A 235 22.91 -23.40 -8.98
N GLU A 236 22.63 -22.12 -8.75
CA GLU A 236 23.33 -21.28 -7.76
C GLU A 236 23.21 -21.82 -6.34
N ASN A 237 22.04 -22.36 -5.99
CA ASN A 237 21.80 -22.94 -4.67
C ASN A 237 22.22 -24.42 -4.56
N ASN A 238 22.80 -24.99 -5.61
CA ASN A 238 23.41 -26.32 -5.65
C ASN A 238 22.49 -27.43 -5.11
N PHE A 239 21.26 -27.51 -5.59
CA PHE A 239 20.34 -28.61 -5.25
C PHE A 239 19.55 -29.09 -6.48
N THR A 240 18.79 -30.18 -6.32
CA THR A 240 17.91 -30.68 -7.38
C THR A 240 16.56 -31.06 -6.78
N PRO A 241 15.43 -30.53 -7.31
CA PRO A 241 14.10 -31.00 -6.93
C PRO A 241 13.94 -32.53 -7.08
N HIS A 242 13.14 -33.15 -6.22
CA HIS A 242 12.97 -34.61 -6.20
C HIS A 242 11.92 -35.14 -7.20
N GLY A 243 11.24 -34.25 -7.93
CA GLY A 243 10.18 -34.60 -8.89
C GLY A 243 9.98 -33.52 -9.95
N LYS A 244 8.91 -33.70 -10.75
CA LYS A 244 8.54 -32.77 -11.82
C LYS A 244 8.16 -31.41 -11.22
N VAL A 245 8.72 -30.34 -11.79
CA VAL A 245 8.39 -28.96 -11.47
C VAL A 245 7.57 -28.41 -12.62
N MET A 246 6.50 -27.68 -12.31
CA MET A 246 5.71 -27.03 -13.36
C MET A 246 6.40 -25.74 -13.79
N PRO A 247 6.30 -25.33 -15.07
CA PRO A 247 6.77 -24.02 -15.51
C PRO A 247 6.15 -22.90 -14.65
N PRO A 248 6.92 -21.86 -14.28
CA PRO A 248 6.39 -20.75 -13.51
C PRO A 248 5.17 -20.12 -14.18
N ARG A 249 4.13 -19.82 -13.40
CA ARG A 249 2.94 -19.12 -13.87
C ARG A 249 2.98 -17.67 -13.46
N GLY A 250 2.65 -16.81 -14.40
CA GLY A 250 2.63 -15.37 -14.17
C GLY A 250 1.25 -14.89 -13.75
N PHE A 251 1.22 -13.92 -12.84
CA PHE A 251 0.01 -13.23 -12.39
C PHE A 251 0.40 -11.89 -11.76
N TYR A 252 -0.60 -11.02 -11.57
CA TYR A 252 -0.43 -9.77 -10.87
C TYR A 252 -0.88 -9.86 -9.41
N LEU A 253 -0.03 -9.39 -8.51
CA LEU A 253 -0.26 -9.35 -7.08
C LEU A 253 -0.56 -7.91 -6.62
N PRO A 254 -1.67 -7.65 -5.92
CA PRO A 254 -1.97 -6.33 -5.39
C PRO A 254 -1.15 -6.04 -4.13
N VAL A 255 -0.61 -4.83 -4.06
CA VAL A 255 0.03 -4.27 -2.87
C VAL A 255 -0.47 -2.86 -2.61
N TRP A 256 -0.54 -2.49 -1.34
CA TRP A 256 -0.73 -1.10 -0.94
C TRP A 256 0.63 -0.45 -0.77
N THR A 257 0.86 0.71 -1.37
CA THR A 257 1.99 1.58 -1.00
C THR A 257 1.47 2.79 -0.22
N PHE A 258 2.27 3.25 0.73
CA PHE A 258 1.92 4.34 1.61
C PHE A 258 3.09 5.31 1.81
N ASP A 259 2.80 6.59 1.64
CA ASP A 259 3.70 7.63 2.10
C ASP A 259 3.38 7.96 3.55
N ILE A 260 4.42 7.99 4.38
CA ILE A 260 4.28 8.15 5.81
C ILE A 260 5.13 9.32 6.27
N GLY A 261 4.46 10.30 6.87
CA GLY A 261 5.09 11.49 7.43
C GLY A 261 4.80 11.68 8.92
N GLY A 262 5.60 12.52 9.56
CA GLY A 262 5.39 12.98 10.92
C GLY A 262 6.55 12.63 11.85
N ALA A 263 6.25 12.14 13.05
CA ALA A 263 7.27 11.81 14.03
C ALA A 263 6.91 10.63 14.93
N ILE A 264 7.95 9.95 15.41
CA ILE A 264 7.85 8.95 16.48
C ILE A 264 8.20 9.62 17.80
N ARG A 265 7.22 9.69 18.70
CA ARG A 265 7.46 10.15 20.06
C ARG A 265 8.18 9.07 20.84
N TYR A 266 9.28 9.42 21.47
CA TYR A 266 10.06 8.50 22.29
C TYR A 266 10.18 8.97 23.73
N HIS A 267 10.28 7.99 24.63
CA HIS A 267 10.70 8.22 26.01
C HIS A 267 11.61 7.10 26.47
N GLY A 268 12.70 7.46 27.13
CA GLY A 268 13.67 6.52 27.66
C GLY A 268 14.48 7.13 28.80
N GLN A 269 15.43 6.35 29.29
CA GLN A 269 16.30 6.75 30.38
C GLN A 269 17.76 6.61 29.95
N ARG A 270 18.57 7.62 30.19
CA ARG A 270 20.03 7.53 30.02
C ARG A 270 20.73 7.73 31.35
N TYR A 271 21.87 7.07 31.50
CA TYR A 271 22.79 7.38 32.57
C TYR A 271 23.66 8.55 32.15
N GLU A 272 23.73 9.57 32.98
CA GLU A 272 24.57 10.75 32.77
C GLU A 272 25.46 10.92 33.99
N GLU A 273 26.75 11.18 33.76
CA GLU A 273 27.66 11.55 34.83
C GLU A 273 27.37 12.99 35.25
N GLN A 274 27.05 13.17 36.53
CA GLN A 274 26.86 14.48 37.11
C GLN A 274 27.90 14.71 38.20
N THR A 275 28.75 15.70 37.99
CA THR A 275 29.74 16.14 38.98
C THR A 275 29.10 17.18 39.90
N ILE A 276 29.02 16.87 41.19
CA ILE A 276 28.54 17.78 42.23
C ILE A 276 29.70 17.97 43.22
N GLY A 277 30.37 19.13 43.15
CA GLY A 277 31.60 19.39 43.91
C GLY A 277 32.75 18.51 43.42
N PHE A 278 33.30 17.67 44.32
CA PHE A 278 34.38 16.71 44.00
C PHE A 278 33.88 15.27 43.74
N GLN A 279 32.57 15.04 43.72
CA GLN A 279 31.99 13.71 43.51
C GLN A 279 31.32 13.61 42.14
N THR A 280 31.69 12.58 41.37
CA THR A 280 30.97 12.16 40.16
C THR A 280 29.93 11.10 40.55
N LYS A 281 28.67 11.31 40.21
CA LYS A 281 27.59 10.32 40.39
C LYS A 281 26.92 10.01 39.05
N MET A 282 26.59 8.74 38.84
CA MET A 282 25.71 8.34 37.74
C MET A 282 24.27 8.67 38.12
N VAL A 283 23.63 9.56 37.36
CA VAL A 283 22.21 9.88 37.53
C VAL A 283 21.40 9.38 36.35
N LEU A 284 20.19 8.92 36.63
CA LEU A 284 19.26 8.45 35.62
C LEU A 284 18.41 9.64 35.15
N LYS A 285 18.64 10.09 33.92
CA LYS A 285 17.89 11.20 33.32
C LYS A 285 16.84 10.63 32.37
N THR A 286 15.61 11.13 32.50
CA THR A 286 14.55 10.81 31.55
C THR A 286 14.74 11.70 30.32
N GLU A 287 14.81 11.07 29.16
CA GLU A 287 14.86 11.74 27.88
C GLU A 287 13.56 11.48 27.12
N LYS A 288 12.99 12.54 26.55
CA LYS A 288 11.79 12.49 25.73
C LYS A 288 12.00 13.40 24.54
N GLY A 289 11.46 13.01 23.40
CA GLY A 289 11.52 13.82 22.19
C GLY A 289 10.69 13.20 21.09
N ASP A 290 10.75 13.83 19.93
CA ASP A 290 10.11 13.38 18.72
C ASP A 290 11.21 13.13 17.66
N TYR A 291 11.16 11.96 17.05
CA TYR A 291 12.07 11.58 15.98
C TYR A 291 11.35 11.74 14.64
N PRO A 292 11.78 12.66 13.75
CA PRO A 292 11.10 12.89 12.48
C PRO A 292 11.21 11.66 11.58
N VAL A 293 10.11 11.33 10.91
CA VAL A 293 10.00 10.19 10.00
C VAL A 293 9.38 10.67 8.69
N PHE A 294 10.02 10.28 7.60
CA PHE A 294 9.48 10.36 6.25
C PHE A 294 9.81 9.05 5.53
N ILE A 295 8.80 8.39 5.01
CA ILE A 295 8.92 7.17 4.21
C ILE A 295 8.12 7.40 2.94
N ASP A 296 8.81 7.27 1.81
CA ASP A 296 8.26 7.25 0.46
C ASP A 296 8.06 5.77 0.07
N ASP A 297 6.83 5.40 -0.30
CA ASP A 297 6.38 4.06 -0.68
C ASP A 297 6.70 2.93 0.32
N LEU A 298 6.11 2.96 1.52
CA LEU A 298 6.06 1.77 2.38
C LEU A 298 5.06 0.75 1.81
N VAL A 299 5.55 -0.42 1.40
CA VAL A 299 4.72 -1.45 0.76
C VAL A 299 4.15 -2.46 1.76
N ILE A 300 2.84 -2.69 1.68
CA ILE A 300 2.09 -3.71 2.41
C ILE A 300 1.42 -4.66 1.42
N PRO A 301 1.73 -5.98 1.43
CA PRO A 301 1.00 -6.96 0.65
C PRO A 301 -0.50 -6.90 0.96
N ALA A 302 -1.35 -6.90 -0.06
CA ALA A 302 -2.79 -6.76 0.12
C ALA A 302 -3.51 -8.11 0.33
N ASN A 303 -2.75 -9.19 0.57
CA ASN A 303 -3.23 -10.57 0.68
C ASN A 303 -2.66 -11.22 1.95
N HIS A 304 -3.40 -12.14 2.56
CA HIS A 304 -2.94 -12.85 3.76
C HIS A 304 -1.97 -13.98 3.42
N LYS A 305 -2.14 -14.62 2.27
CA LYS A 305 -1.38 -15.82 1.90
C LYS A 305 0.02 -15.49 1.47
N HIS A 306 0.96 -16.35 1.85
CA HIS A 306 2.37 -16.22 1.50
C HIS A 306 2.99 -14.85 1.85
N LYS A 307 2.39 -14.07 2.76
CA LYS A 307 2.83 -12.71 3.15
C LYS A 307 4.33 -12.63 3.40
N LYS A 308 4.92 -13.63 4.08
CA LYS A 308 6.38 -13.70 4.31
C LYS A 308 7.21 -13.72 3.02
N TYR A 309 6.80 -14.50 2.01
CA TYR A 309 7.50 -14.63 0.74
C TYR A 309 7.27 -13.41 -0.13
N ILE A 310 6.02 -12.96 -0.19
CA ILE A 310 5.63 -11.75 -0.91
C ILE A 310 6.38 -10.55 -0.35
N SER A 311 6.46 -10.35 0.98
CA SER A 311 7.20 -9.23 1.57
C SER A 311 8.68 -9.22 1.14
N ARG A 312 9.34 -10.38 1.07
CA ARG A 312 10.73 -10.45 0.59
C ARG A 312 10.85 -10.16 -0.90
N LEU A 313 9.89 -10.60 -1.70
CA LEU A 313 9.85 -10.33 -3.14
C LEU A 313 9.59 -8.85 -3.41
N VAL A 314 8.64 -8.25 -2.69
CA VAL A 314 8.25 -6.84 -2.80
C VAL A 314 9.46 -5.92 -2.60
N GLU A 315 10.35 -6.23 -1.65
CA GLU A 315 11.59 -5.46 -1.41
C GLU A 315 12.54 -5.40 -2.61
N THR A 316 12.33 -6.24 -3.63
CA THR A 316 13.18 -6.33 -4.82
C THR A 316 12.70 -5.48 -5.99
N TYR A 317 11.48 -4.92 -5.96
CA TYR A 317 10.93 -4.13 -7.06
C TYR A 317 11.48 -2.70 -7.08
N ASN A 318 11.58 -2.12 -8.28
CA ASN A 318 11.78 -0.68 -8.44
C ASN A 318 10.43 -0.01 -8.72
N LEU A 319 9.76 0.47 -7.67
CA LEU A 319 8.41 1.04 -7.76
C LEU A 319 8.32 2.28 -8.66
N ARG A 320 9.44 2.92 -8.98
CA ARG A 320 9.51 4.06 -9.91
C ARG A 320 9.18 3.68 -11.35
N GLU A 321 9.25 2.40 -11.69
CA GLU A 321 8.86 1.89 -13.02
C GLU A 321 7.35 1.69 -13.17
N ALA A 322 6.58 1.92 -12.09
CA ALA A 322 5.12 1.83 -12.13
C ALA A 322 4.53 2.78 -13.19
N LYS A 323 3.50 2.29 -13.88
CA LYS A 323 2.71 3.01 -14.88
C LYS A 323 1.29 3.22 -14.34
N PRO A 324 0.57 4.26 -14.78
CA PRO A 324 -0.87 4.35 -14.53
C PRO A 324 -1.56 3.05 -14.93
N TYR A 325 -2.52 2.62 -14.13
CA TYR A 325 -3.24 1.39 -14.42
C TYR A 325 -4.09 1.53 -15.68
N ASP A 326 -3.97 0.55 -16.57
CA ASP A 326 -4.81 0.36 -17.74
C ASP A 326 -5.22 -1.12 -17.80
N ALA A 327 -6.51 -1.40 -18.01
CA ALA A 327 -7.05 -2.76 -18.03
C ALA A 327 -6.38 -3.66 -19.08
N ARG A 328 -5.82 -3.08 -20.15
CA ARG A 328 -5.05 -3.80 -21.19
C ARG A 328 -3.85 -4.54 -20.62
N TYR A 329 -3.22 -4.07 -19.54
CA TYR A 329 -2.10 -4.78 -18.89
C TYR A 329 -2.51 -6.12 -18.29
N LEU A 330 -3.79 -6.29 -17.93
CA LEU A 330 -4.34 -7.54 -17.42
C LEU A 330 -4.91 -8.44 -18.53
N ALA A 331 -4.82 -8.05 -19.80
CA ALA A 331 -5.31 -8.85 -20.91
C ALA A 331 -4.55 -10.20 -20.95
N ASN A 332 -5.26 -11.28 -20.58
CA ASN A 332 -4.73 -12.63 -20.44
C ASN A 332 -3.70 -12.83 -19.31
N TRP A 333 -3.68 -11.94 -18.31
CA TRP A 333 -2.90 -12.11 -17.09
C TRP A 333 -3.83 -12.21 -15.88
N PRO A 334 -3.79 -13.32 -15.12
CA PRO A 334 -4.55 -13.43 -13.87
C PRO A 334 -4.12 -12.33 -12.90
N ALA A 335 -5.05 -11.78 -12.15
CA ALA A 335 -4.79 -10.82 -11.09
C ALA A 335 -5.43 -11.31 -9.79
N GLU A 336 -4.66 -11.33 -8.71
CA GLU A 336 -5.18 -11.64 -7.39
C GLU A 336 -6.05 -10.46 -6.91
N ALA A 337 -7.19 -10.77 -6.28
CA ALA A 337 -8.02 -9.77 -5.62
C ALA A 337 -7.37 -9.42 -4.27
N TYR A 338 -7.43 -8.15 -3.83
CA TYR A 338 -6.94 -7.83 -2.49
C TYR A 338 -7.92 -8.34 -1.42
N GLU A 339 -7.38 -8.83 -0.32
CA GLU A 339 -8.12 -9.29 0.86
C GLU A 339 -8.07 -8.25 1.98
N ILE A 340 -6.92 -7.58 2.13
CA ILE A 340 -6.68 -6.58 3.18
C ILE A 340 -7.18 -5.23 2.69
N ALA A 341 -8.18 -4.68 3.39
CA ALA A 341 -8.72 -3.36 3.11
C ALA A 341 -7.68 -2.26 3.38
N LEU A 342 -7.80 -1.13 2.66
CA LEU A 342 -6.93 0.05 2.80
C LEU A 342 -6.75 0.49 4.27
N GLY A 343 -7.83 0.50 5.05
CA GLY A 343 -7.79 0.87 6.47
C GLY A 343 -6.88 -0.04 7.30
N ASP A 344 -7.01 -1.35 7.16
CA ASP A 344 -6.19 -2.33 7.89
C ASP A 344 -4.72 -2.30 7.42
N ALA A 345 -4.51 -2.17 6.11
CA ALA A 345 -3.18 -2.01 5.52
C ALA A 345 -2.48 -0.74 6.04
N SER A 346 -3.22 0.36 6.21
CA SER A 346 -2.68 1.62 6.75
C SER A 346 -2.24 1.49 8.22
N LEU A 347 -2.97 0.71 9.03
CA LEU A 347 -2.62 0.45 10.43
C LEU A 347 -1.35 -0.40 10.53
N GLU A 348 -1.25 -1.43 9.68
CA GLU A 348 -0.05 -2.25 9.55
C GLU A 348 1.14 -1.41 9.08
N ALA A 349 0.97 -0.53 8.09
CA ALA A 349 2.00 0.38 7.59
C ALA A 349 2.56 1.27 8.71
N ARG A 350 1.70 1.90 9.52
CA ARG A 350 2.12 2.70 10.69
C ARG A 350 2.85 1.86 11.74
N SER A 351 2.41 0.62 11.97
CA SER A 351 3.07 -0.31 12.89
C SER A 351 4.47 -0.68 12.40
N GLN A 352 4.63 -1.01 11.11
CA GLN A 352 5.91 -1.33 10.50
C GLN A 352 6.86 -0.14 10.50
N ALA A 353 6.38 1.06 10.16
CA ALA A 353 7.15 2.30 10.26
C ALA A 353 7.70 2.52 11.68
N ASN A 354 6.84 2.45 12.70
CA ASN A 354 7.26 2.60 14.09
C ASN A 354 8.31 1.55 14.50
N ASN A 355 8.12 0.28 14.11
CA ASN A 355 9.06 -0.79 14.41
C ASN A 355 10.42 -0.63 13.71
N ARG A 356 10.42 -0.18 12.45
CA ARG A 356 11.63 0.11 11.66
C ARG A 356 12.51 1.16 12.36
N TYR A 357 11.92 2.27 12.75
CA TYR A 357 12.65 3.39 13.35
C TYR A 357 12.90 3.24 14.86
N LYS A 358 12.19 2.35 15.57
CA LYS A 358 12.46 2.09 16.99
C LYS A 358 13.92 1.71 17.26
N LYS A 359 14.54 0.91 16.39
CA LYS A 359 15.96 0.55 16.49
C LYS A 359 16.87 1.74 16.22
N GLU A 360 16.52 2.57 15.25
CA GLU A 360 17.31 3.76 14.91
C GLU A 360 17.26 4.82 16.01
N VAL A 361 16.09 5.06 16.60
CA VAL A 361 15.92 5.94 17.77
C VAL A 361 16.77 5.45 18.94
N ALA A 362 16.79 4.13 19.19
CA ALA A 362 17.61 3.55 20.25
C ALA A 362 19.12 3.77 20.03
N LEU A 363 19.59 3.63 18.79
CA LEU A 363 21.00 3.79 18.42
C LEU A 363 21.43 5.26 18.46
N ARG A 364 20.66 6.18 17.87
CA ARG A 364 21.04 7.60 17.78
C ARG A 364 21.01 8.31 19.14
N MET A 365 20.17 7.87 20.07
CA MET A 365 20.02 8.50 21.40
C MET A 365 20.86 7.82 22.49
N SER A 366 22.06 7.32 22.14
CA SER A 366 23.04 6.76 23.09
C SER A 366 22.51 5.60 23.94
N TYR A 367 21.82 4.63 23.34
CA TYR A 367 21.29 3.43 24.01
C TYR A 367 20.40 3.74 25.22
N LEU A 368 19.29 4.46 24.99
CA LEU A 368 18.28 4.69 26.01
C LEU A 368 17.79 3.36 26.63
N ALA A 369 17.95 3.22 27.95
CA ALA A 369 17.32 2.16 28.73
C ALA A 369 15.80 2.40 28.80
N LYS A 370 15.02 1.32 28.83
CA LYS A 370 13.55 1.35 28.89
C LYS A 370 12.90 2.23 27.81
N LEU A 371 13.49 2.26 26.61
CA LEU A 371 12.93 2.99 25.48
C LEU A 371 11.52 2.49 25.16
N LYS A 372 10.58 3.42 25.08
CA LYS A 372 9.25 3.21 24.51
C LYS A 372 9.01 4.24 23.42
N THR A 373 8.37 3.81 22.35
CA THR A 373 8.01 4.64 21.20
C THR A 373 6.50 4.64 21.01
N SER A 374 5.98 5.72 20.41
CA SER A 374 4.58 5.88 20.02
C SER A 374 4.49 6.36 18.57
N SER A 375 3.56 5.77 17.81
CA SER A 375 3.22 6.14 16.43
C SER A 375 2.05 7.12 16.35
N GLU A 376 1.67 7.74 17.47
CA GLU A 376 0.56 8.70 17.56
C GLU A 376 0.72 9.85 16.55
N ASN A 377 1.96 10.35 16.38
CA ASN A 377 2.28 11.46 15.48
C ASN A 377 2.75 10.99 14.08
N LEU A 378 2.62 9.69 13.77
CA LEU A 378 2.81 9.18 12.42
C LEU A 378 1.47 9.16 11.69
N ALA A 379 1.43 9.76 10.50
CA ALA A 379 0.28 9.72 9.62
C ALA A 379 0.63 9.15 8.26
N ILE A 380 -0.37 8.56 7.63
CA ILE A 380 -0.34 8.25 6.20
C ILE A 380 -0.71 9.53 5.46
N ASP A 381 0.14 9.96 4.55
CA ASP A 381 -0.06 11.13 3.70
C ASP A 381 -0.91 10.74 2.49
N SER A 382 -0.41 9.79 1.72
CA SER A 382 -1.02 9.26 0.51
C SER A 382 -0.96 7.72 0.47
N TYR A 383 -1.70 7.13 -0.47
CA TYR A 383 -1.64 5.70 -0.76
C TYR A 383 -1.81 5.42 -2.25
N LYS A 384 -1.38 4.22 -2.68
CA LYS A 384 -1.61 3.65 -4.01
C LYS A 384 -1.95 2.16 -3.91
N LEU A 385 -2.91 1.69 -4.70
CA LEU A 385 -3.07 0.26 -5.00
C LEU A 385 -2.25 -0.07 -6.25
N LEU A 386 -1.17 -0.83 -6.07
CA LEU A 386 -0.22 -1.18 -7.12
C LEU A 386 -0.30 -2.67 -7.46
N MET A 387 -0.32 -3.00 -8.75
CA MET A 387 -0.22 -4.38 -9.23
C MET A 387 1.22 -4.73 -9.58
N LEU A 388 1.77 -5.75 -8.92
CA LEU A 388 3.14 -6.24 -9.15
C LEU A 388 3.14 -7.53 -10.00
N PRO A 389 4.00 -7.62 -11.03
CA PRO A 389 4.10 -8.78 -11.90
C PRO A 389 4.89 -9.88 -11.22
N VAL A 390 4.30 -11.04 -10.97
CA VAL A 390 4.94 -12.15 -10.24
C VAL A 390 4.90 -13.41 -11.08
N TRP A 391 6.01 -14.14 -11.15
CA TRP A 391 6.01 -15.54 -11.56
C TRP A 391 6.11 -16.45 -10.35
N MET A 392 5.40 -17.58 -10.39
CA MET A 392 5.42 -18.52 -9.28
C MET A 392 5.43 -19.97 -9.74
N THR A 393 6.17 -20.79 -9.01
CA THR A 393 6.05 -22.24 -9.10
C THR A 393 6.26 -22.88 -7.73
N THR A 394 5.98 -24.17 -7.64
CA THR A 394 6.39 -25.01 -6.53
C THR A 394 7.30 -26.11 -7.02
N TYR A 395 8.25 -26.52 -6.18
CA TYR A 395 9.06 -27.70 -6.46
C TYR A 395 8.99 -28.71 -5.31
N PRO A 396 8.85 -30.01 -5.62
CA PRO A 396 8.85 -31.04 -4.60
C PRO A 396 10.29 -31.34 -4.14
N TYR A 397 10.48 -31.41 -2.83
CA TYR A 397 11.73 -31.88 -2.21
C TYR A 397 11.44 -32.72 -0.97
N GLY A 398 11.61 -34.04 -1.11
CA GLY A 398 11.21 -35.01 -0.11
C GLY A 398 9.68 -35.15 -0.10
N GLU A 399 9.06 -35.01 1.07
CA GLU A 399 7.60 -35.09 1.24
C GLU A 399 6.93 -33.69 1.27
N LYS A 400 7.66 -32.64 0.88
CA LYS A 400 7.18 -31.25 0.95
C LYS A 400 7.37 -30.53 -0.38
N ASP A 401 6.43 -29.66 -0.69
CA ASP A 401 6.54 -28.69 -1.77
C ASP A 401 7.05 -27.36 -1.23
N TYR A 402 7.98 -26.78 -1.98
CA TYR A 402 8.62 -25.50 -1.67
C TYR A 402 8.19 -24.46 -2.69
N LEU A 403 7.76 -23.30 -2.19
CA LEU A 403 7.35 -22.16 -3.02
C LEU A 403 8.57 -21.41 -3.56
N VAL A 404 8.49 -21.03 -4.83
CA VAL A 404 9.41 -20.10 -5.48
C VAL A 404 8.60 -18.99 -6.13
N LEU A 405 8.96 -17.76 -5.82
CA LEU A 405 8.48 -16.55 -6.48
C LEU A 405 9.62 -15.92 -7.27
N ILE A 406 9.32 -15.35 -8.42
CA ILE A 406 10.26 -14.62 -9.25
C ILE A 406 9.64 -13.26 -9.56
N ASN A 407 10.41 -12.21 -9.33
CA ASN A 407 10.00 -10.85 -9.63
C ASN A 407 9.87 -10.71 -11.15
N GLY A 408 8.67 -10.39 -11.64
CA GLY A 408 8.38 -10.28 -13.07
C GLY A 408 8.91 -9.01 -13.74
N GLU A 409 9.43 -8.05 -12.97
CA GLU A 409 10.11 -6.84 -13.44
C GLU A 409 11.59 -7.11 -13.72
N ASN A 410 12.30 -7.76 -12.78
CA ASN A 410 13.77 -7.86 -12.82
C ASN A 410 14.35 -9.27 -12.70
N GLY A 411 13.51 -10.28 -12.52
CA GLY A 411 13.92 -11.68 -12.47
C GLY A 411 14.49 -12.16 -11.14
N MET A 412 14.50 -11.34 -10.08
CA MET A 412 15.00 -11.74 -8.77
C MET A 412 14.16 -12.90 -8.20
N VAL A 413 14.82 -14.00 -7.83
CA VAL A 413 14.17 -15.22 -7.35
C VAL A 413 14.17 -15.28 -5.82
N GLN A 414 13.00 -15.49 -5.22
CA GLN A 414 12.79 -15.69 -3.78
C GLN A 414 12.14 -17.05 -3.54
N GLY A 415 12.88 -17.99 -2.96
CA GLY A 415 12.40 -19.33 -2.60
C GLY A 415 12.94 -19.81 -1.27
N GLU A 416 12.20 -20.68 -0.58
CA GLU A 416 12.76 -21.40 0.56
C GLU A 416 13.62 -22.57 0.07
N LEU A 417 14.75 -22.82 0.75
CA LEU A 417 15.60 -23.97 0.50
C LEU A 417 15.37 -25.06 1.56
N PRO A 418 15.34 -26.35 1.18
CA PRO A 418 15.30 -27.45 2.11
C PRO A 418 16.50 -27.45 3.06
N LYS A 419 16.29 -27.85 4.31
CA LYS A 419 17.40 -28.10 5.23
C LYS A 419 18.20 -29.29 4.68
N ASN A 420 19.50 -29.08 4.43
CA ASN A 420 20.41 -30.04 3.79
C ASN A 420 20.08 -30.34 2.32
N ALA A 421 19.61 -29.34 1.57
CA ALA A 421 19.46 -29.42 0.13
C ALA A 421 20.78 -29.89 -0.52
N LYS A 422 20.69 -30.91 -1.38
CA LYS A 422 21.82 -31.49 -2.09
C LYS A 422 21.44 -31.78 -3.55
N PRO A 423 22.41 -31.75 -4.47
CA PRO A 423 22.17 -32.17 -5.83
C PRO A 423 21.96 -33.69 -5.89
N ARG A 424 21.18 -34.16 -6.86
CA ARG A 424 21.03 -35.61 -7.12
C ARG A 424 22.36 -36.20 -7.63
N SER A 425 22.68 -37.41 -7.17
CA SER A 425 23.89 -38.13 -7.59
C SER A 425 23.82 -38.70 -9.01
N ASN A 426 22.62 -38.94 -9.55
CA ASN A 426 22.40 -39.45 -10.91
C ASN A 426 21.55 -38.46 -11.72
N GLY A 427 21.99 -38.13 -12.94
CA GLY A 427 21.29 -37.26 -13.90
C GLY A 427 21.64 -35.77 -13.84
N GLY A 428 22.13 -35.29 -12.68
CA GLY A 428 22.54 -33.90 -12.47
C GLY A 428 21.43 -32.88 -12.74
N ILE A 429 21.79 -31.60 -12.75
CA ILE A 429 20.85 -30.49 -12.99
C ILE A 429 20.37 -30.49 -14.45
N MET A 430 21.19 -30.97 -15.39
CA MET A 430 20.85 -31.03 -16.82
C MET A 430 19.75 -32.05 -17.14
N GLY A 431 19.68 -33.17 -16.42
CA GLY A 431 18.57 -34.12 -16.56
C GLY A 431 17.24 -33.52 -16.11
N TRP A 432 17.25 -32.80 -14.97
CA TRP A 432 16.07 -32.09 -14.47
C TRP A 432 15.62 -30.95 -15.37
N PHE A 433 16.56 -30.24 -16.01
CA PHE A 433 16.24 -29.17 -16.96
C PHE A 433 15.45 -29.67 -18.18
N ASN A 434 15.82 -30.83 -18.72
CA ASN A 434 15.10 -31.42 -19.86
C ASN A 434 13.65 -31.80 -19.47
N ASP A 435 13.46 -32.38 -18.27
CA ASP A 435 12.13 -32.71 -17.74
C ASP A 435 11.22 -31.45 -17.60
N LEU A 436 11.83 -30.28 -17.34
CA LEU A 436 11.12 -29.01 -17.19
C LEU A 436 10.65 -28.43 -18.53
N ILE A 437 11.43 -28.62 -19.60
CA ILE A 437 11.17 -28.06 -20.95
C ILE A 437 10.22 -28.94 -21.76
N ASP A 438 10.26 -30.27 -21.59
CA ASP A 438 9.39 -31.22 -22.30
C ASP A 438 7.93 -31.23 -21.77
N SER A 439 7.51 -30.18 -21.06
CA SER A 439 6.22 -30.00 -20.38
C SER A 439 5.46 -28.80 -20.93
#